data_AF-A0A060HAQ0-F1
#
_entry.id   AF-A0A060HAQ0-F1
#
_cell.length_a   1.000
_cell.length_b   1.000
_cell.length_c   1.000
_cell.angle_alpha   90.00
_cell.angle_beta   90.00
_cell.angle_gamma   90.00
#
_symmetry.space_group_name_H-M   'P 1'
#
loop_
_entity.id
_entity.type
_entity.pdbx_description
1 polymer ?
#
loop_
_entity_poly.entity_id
_entity_poly.type
_entity_poly.pdbx_seq_one_letter_code
_entity_poly.pdbx_strand_id
1 'polypeptide(L)'
;MSGRNRNKRAARARSGAAPQHVVDTLQNLVAGLGDQRDKMSYGRYLLPRVIDRVELEAMYRTNWLARKVVDIPATDMTREWVTLNTALHADALEPMHRLEQALNVRAKVRDALAWARLYGGAVLFINVHGQDPCLPFDPASVMPGTRLSLTVLDRWRVALGSGQMDQDPLSETYGQPRCYQIAGSVERVDHSRMIAFSGAELPWEAFRGNGYWHDSVLQAMYNALSRYDTATQGTASMFFEAVVDVLRISGLSDTLTTDRGAEEVHKRFQLAAMMKSFNRMLLLDAKDEYSQKTNHFAGVKDVIEQFMMDISGAADIPATRLFGQSPQGMNATGDSDIRNYYDRIKAQQEDELRPVLRLLYEVLFRASVGECPHDLEIQFNSLWQMSQTEQASIEKLRAERDQIYLTHGVIGPDVPCAELLEQKTYSKITERDVALAAELSQAMEPPDVWPLVETTASASNT
;
A
#
# COMPACT_ATOMS: atom_id res chain seq x y z
N MET A 1 75.01 16.23 -3.83
CA MET A 1 75.72 17.31 -4.54
C MET A 1 75.49 17.15 -6.03
N SER A 2 75.21 18.24 -6.77
CA SER A 2 75.28 18.38 -8.25
C SER A 2 74.48 17.39 -9.13
N GLY A 3 73.88 17.77 -10.27
CA GLY A 3 73.73 19.10 -10.83
C GLY A 3 73.29 19.08 -12.30
N ARG A 4 72.25 19.86 -12.60
CA ARG A 4 72.06 20.66 -13.84
C ARG A 4 72.39 20.04 -15.23
N ASN A 5 71.31 19.96 -16.02
CA ASN A 5 71.11 20.68 -17.30
C ASN A 5 71.60 20.13 -18.66
N ARG A 6 70.61 20.15 -19.58
CA ARG A 6 70.57 20.73 -20.94
C ARG A 6 71.03 19.86 -22.14
N ASN A 7 70.13 19.33 -23.00
CA ASN A 7 69.13 19.97 -23.91
C ASN A 7 69.66 20.29 -25.33
N LYS A 8 68.76 20.21 -26.34
CA LYS A 8 68.87 20.52 -27.80
C LYS A 8 69.34 19.34 -28.68
N ARG A 9 68.83 19.10 -29.91
CA ARG A 9 68.02 19.87 -30.90
C ARG A 9 67.42 18.86 -31.94
N ALA A 10 66.48 19.10 -32.88
CA ALA A 10 65.78 20.30 -33.39
C ALA A 10 64.52 19.95 -34.24
N ALA A 11 63.61 20.93 -34.43
CA ALA A 11 62.69 21.14 -35.59
C ALA A 11 61.58 20.09 -35.85
N ARG A 12 60.37 20.41 -36.37
CA ARG A 12 59.70 21.64 -36.88
C ARG A 12 58.16 21.45 -36.65
N ALA A 13 57.21 22.37 -36.87
CA ALA A 13 57.20 23.73 -37.42
C ALA A 13 56.29 24.68 -36.57
N ARG A 14 55.26 25.32 -37.16
CA ARG A 14 54.30 26.24 -36.49
C ARG A 14 53.00 26.45 -37.29
N SER A 15 51.97 26.89 -36.55
CA SER A 15 50.85 27.80 -36.91
C SER A 15 49.76 27.39 -37.92
N GLY A 16 48.52 27.43 -37.43
CA GLY A 16 47.29 27.59 -38.20
C GLY A 16 46.10 27.75 -37.23
N ALA A 17 45.66 28.98 -36.95
CA ALA A 17 44.46 29.21 -36.15
C ALA A 17 43.22 29.13 -37.04
N ALA A 18 42.26 28.26 -36.68
CA ALA A 18 41.00 28.11 -37.42
C ALA A 18 39.98 29.20 -37.01
N PRO A 19 39.08 29.62 -37.92
CA PRO A 19 38.11 30.66 -37.63
C PRO A 19 37.05 30.20 -36.62
N GLN A 20 36.74 31.04 -35.64
CA GLN A 20 35.63 30.81 -34.72
C GLN A 20 34.29 31.03 -35.45
N HIS A 21 33.43 30.01 -35.47
CA HIS A 21 32.08 30.09 -36.01
C HIS A 21 31.15 30.85 -35.05
N VAL A 22 31.22 32.19 -35.07
CA VAL A 22 30.36 33.09 -34.25
C VAL A 22 28.87 33.01 -34.64
N VAL A 23 28.56 32.46 -35.81
CA VAL A 23 27.17 32.23 -36.26
C VAL A 23 26.53 31.05 -35.52
N ASP A 24 27.31 30.02 -35.20
CA ASP A 24 26.84 28.75 -34.63
C ASP A 24 26.47 28.89 -33.14
N THR A 25 27.18 29.75 -32.41
CA THR A 25 26.82 30.08 -31.01
C THR A 25 25.50 30.84 -30.89
N LEU A 26 25.15 31.70 -31.85
CA LEU A 26 23.84 32.36 -31.88
C LEU A 26 22.72 31.40 -32.32
N GLN A 27 23.00 30.48 -33.25
CA GLN A 27 22.02 29.47 -33.66
C GLN A 27 21.68 28.49 -32.53
N ASN A 28 22.68 28.02 -31.77
CA ASN A 28 22.44 27.17 -30.60
C ASN A 28 21.77 27.92 -29.43
N LEU A 29 22.06 29.22 -29.24
CA LEU A 29 21.38 30.06 -28.24
C LEU A 29 19.89 30.27 -28.57
N VAL A 30 19.53 30.38 -29.85
CA VAL A 30 18.14 30.52 -30.30
C VAL A 30 17.41 29.16 -30.35
N ALA A 31 18.12 28.06 -30.59
CA ALA A 31 17.56 26.71 -30.65
C ALA A 31 17.43 26.00 -29.30
N GLY A 32 18.12 26.46 -28.23
CA GLY A 32 18.04 25.87 -26.89
C GLY A 32 18.69 24.48 -26.77
N LEU A 33 19.49 24.08 -27.76
CA LEU A 33 20.21 22.81 -27.77
C LEU A 33 21.50 22.94 -26.95
N GLY A 34 21.43 22.58 -25.67
CA GLY A 34 22.60 22.45 -24.80
C GLY A 34 22.45 22.95 -23.36
N ASP A 35 21.39 23.70 -23.02
CA ASP A 35 21.15 24.17 -21.65
C ASP A 35 19.66 24.12 -21.27
N GLN A 36 19.35 23.39 -20.19
CA GLN A 36 18.09 23.19 -19.41
C GLN A 36 16.70 23.24 -20.10
N ARG A 37 16.60 23.40 -21.41
CA ARG A 37 15.35 23.54 -22.19
C ARG A 37 15.31 22.66 -23.43
N ASP A 38 16.30 21.81 -23.64
CA ASP A 38 16.27 20.80 -24.68
C ASP A 38 15.19 19.75 -24.35
N LYS A 39 14.05 19.84 -25.06
CA LYS A 39 12.92 18.93 -24.86
C LYS A 39 13.24 17.49 -25.27
N MET A 40 14.32 17.23 -26.01
CA MET A 40 14.78 15.88 -26.34
C MET A 40 15.63 15.24 -25.24
N SER A 41 16.25 16.02 -24.35
CA SER A 41 17.09 15.46 -23.27
C SER A 41 16.29 14.76 -22.16
N TYR A 42 14.95 14.88 -22.18
CA TYR A 42 14.02 14.18 -21.28
C TYR A 42 13.89 12.67 -21.57
N GLY A 43 14.45 12.16 -22.67
CA GLY A 43 14.37 10.73 -23.04
C GLY A 43 15.27 9.78 -22.22
N ARG A 44 15.87 10.23 -21.11
CA ARG A 44 16.72 9.39 -20.24
C ARG A 44 16.23 9.44 -18.80
N TYR A 45 16.04 8.27 -18.20
CA TYR A 45 15.85 8.14 -16.76
C TYR A 45 17.17 8.45 -16.05
N LEU A 46 17.23 9.63 -15.43
CA LEU A 46 18.29 9.99 -14.49
C LEU A 46 17.89 9.53 -13.09
N LEU A 47 18.88 9.24 -12.23
CA LEU A 47 18.62 9.01 -10.82
C LEU A 47 17.93 10.26 -10.23
N PRO A 48 16.71 10.14 -9.68
CA PRO A 48 16.02 11.26 -9.06
C PRO A 48 16.79 11.74 -7.81
N ARG A 49 16.48 12.95 -7.34
CA ARG A 49 16.87 13.41 -6.00
C ARG A 49 16.41 12.35 -4.99
N VAL A 50 17.35 11.80 -4.23
CA VAL A 50 17.05 10.94 -3.07
C VAL A 50 16.37 11.81 -2.01
N ILE A 51 15.19 11.40 -1.56
CA ILE A 51 14.44 12.06 -0.50
C ILE A 51 15.10 11.72 0.83
N ASP A 52 15.45 12.73 1.62
CA ASP A 52 16.02 12.50 2.94
C ASP A 52 14.94 12.16 3.99
N ARG A 53 15.38 11.70 5.17
CA ARG A 53 14.49 11.34 6.27
C ARG A 53 13.55 12.48 6.68
N VAL A 54 14.03 13.73 6.70
CA VAL A 54 13.25 14.89 7.17
C VAL A 54 12.17 15.24 6.15
N GLU A 55 12.48 15.13 4.87
CA GLU A 55 11.53 15.30 3.78
C GLU A 55 10.48 14.18 3.75
N LEU A 56 10.87 12.91 3.97
CA LEU A 56 9.93 11.78 4.14
C LEU A 56 8.98 12.00 5.35
N GLU A 57 9.52 12.39 6.51
CA GLU A 57 8.72 12.70 7.70
C GLU A 57 7.78 13.89 7.44
N ALA A 58 8.23 14.91 6.70
CA ALA A 58 7.39 16.04 6.32
C ALA A 58 6.25 15.61 5.39
N MET A 59 6.56 14.90 4.29
CA MET A 59 5.57 14.39 3.33
C MET A 59 4.49 13.56 4.03
N TYR A 60 4.87 12.61 4.88
CA TYR A 60 3.92 11.76 5.60
C TYR A 60 3.05 12.51 6.62
N ARG A 61 3.54 13.63 7.18
CA ARG A 61 2.82 14.42 8.19
C ARG A 61 1.95 15.53 7.59
N THR A 62 2.30 16.09 6.43
CA THR A 62 1.61 17.24 5.84
C THR A 62 0.81 16.90 4.58
N ASN A 63 1.27 15.94 3.76
CA ASN A 63 0.56 15.51 2.57
C ASN A 63 -0.28 14.24 2.88
N TRP A 64 -1.60 14.42 2.93
CA TRP A 64 -2.56 13.35 3.21
C TRP A 64 -2.54 12.21 2.19
N LEU A 65 -2.14 12.49 0.95
CA LEU A 65 -2.08 11.54 -0.16
C LEU A 65 -0.81 10.69 -0.06
N ALA A 66 0.34 11.30 0.23
CA ALA A 66 1.58 10.60 0.56
C ALA A 66 1.37 9.65 1.75
N ARG A 67 0.65 10.10 2.79
CA ARG A 67 0.27 9.24 3.91
C ARG A 67 -0.61 8.06 3.51
N LYS A 68 -1.67 8.28 2.72
CA LYS A 68 -2.55 7.20 2.25
C LYS A 68 -1.81 6.13 1.43
N VAL A 69 -0.88 6.54 0.57
CA VAL A 69 -0.05 5.64 -0.25
C VAL A 69 0.79 4.69 0.61
N VAL A 70 1.28 5.17 1.75
CA VAL A 70 1.97 4.35 2.76
C VAL A 70 0.97 3.46 3.50
N ASP A 71 -0.04 4.06 4.12
CA ASP A 71 -0.92 3.42 5.11
C ASP A 71 -1.91 2.42 4.51
N ILE A 72 -2.44 2.66 3.29
CA ILE A 72 -3.53 1.84 2.72
C ILE A 72 -3.09 0.39 2.46
N PRO A 73 -2.01 0.09 1.72
CA PRO A 73 -1.62 -1.31 1.47
C PRO A 73 -1.23 -2.06 2.76
N ALA A 74 -0.51 -1.42 3.68
CA ALA A 74 -0.18 -2.01 4.98
C ALA A 74 -1.43 -2.32 5.82
N THR A 75 -2.44 -1.45 5.75
CA THR A 75 -3.74 -1.66 6.41
C THR A 75 -4.52 -2.78 5.73
N ASP A 76 -4.62 -2.78 4.40
CA ASP A 76 -5.41 -3.76 3.66
C ASP A 76 -4.79 -5.17 3.72
N MET A 77 -3.45 -5.31 3.64
CA MET A 77 -2.74 -6.58 3.92
C MET A 77 -3.04 -7.15 5.31
N THR A 78 -3.45 -6.33 6.28
CA THR A 78 -3.69 -6.73 7.67
C THR A 78 -5.14 -6.55 8.12
N ARG A 79 -6.09 -6.28 7.20
CA ARG A 79 -7.47 -5.89 7.55
C ARG A 79 -8.38 -7.06 7.91
N GLU A 80 -8.34 -8.13 7.12
CA GLU A 80 -9.10 -9.36 7.41
C GLU A 80 -8.25 -10.38 8.17
N TRP A 81 -6.93 -10.13 8.26
CA TRP A 81 -5.94 -10.98 8.94
C TRP A 81 -5.94 -12.42 8.40
N VAL A 82 -5.63 -13.39 9.25
CA VAL A 82 -5.52 -14.80 8.88
C VAL A 82 -6.46 -15.68 9.69
N THR A 83 -6.86 -16.80 9.09
CA THR A 83 -7.39 -17.98 9.76
C THR A 83 -6.27 -19.01 9.86
N LEU A 84 -6.22 -19.77 10.96
CA LEU A 84 -5.24 -20.84 11.15
C LEU A 84 -5.94 -22.19 11.03
N ASN A 85 -5.48 -23.01 10.10
CA ASN A 85 -5.99 -24.36 9.88
C ASN A 85 -4.98 -25.35 10.48
N THR A 86 -5.45 -26.26 11.33
CA THR A 86 -4.68 -27.35 11.98
C THR A 86 -5.67 -28.35 12.57
N ALA A 87 -5.26 -29.59 12.79
CA ALA A 87 -6.04 -30.63 13.46
C ALA A 87 -6.31 -30.36 14.96
N LEU A 88 -5.70 -29.33 15.56
CA LEU A 88 -6.02 -28.92 16.93
C LEU A 88 -7.47 -28.41 17.07
N HIS A 89 -8.17 -28.88 18.10
CA HIS A 89 -9.48 -28.33 18.47
C HIS A 89 -9.37 -26.85 18.90
N ALA A 90 -10.43 -26.08 18.64
CA ALA A 90 -10.47 -24.63 18.89
C ALA A 90 -10.08 -24.23 20.32
N ASP A 91 -10.50 -25.02 21.33
CA ASP A 91 -10.17 -24.77 22.75
C ASP A 91 -8.65 -24.80 23.03
N ALA A 92 -7.87 -25.54 22.22
CA ALA A 92 -6.41 -25.59 22.33
C ALA A 92 -5.72 -24.39 21.66
N LEU A 93 -6.40 -23.66 20.76
CA LEU A 93 -5.88 -22.46 20.09
C LEU A 93 -6.13 -21.18 20.91
N GLU A 94 -7.11 -21.19 21.80
CA GLU A 94 -7.50 -20.05 22.64
C GLU A 94 -6.33 -19.41 23.45
N PRO A 95 -5.38 -20.16 24.06
CA PRO A 95 -4.20 -19.56 24.70
C PRO A 95 -3.30 -18.78 23.73
N MET A 96 -3.17 -19.26 22.49
CA MET A 96 -2.37 -18.64 21.44
C MET A 96 -3.04 -17.36 20.94
N HIS A 97 -4.34 -17.39 20.63
CA HIS A 97 -5.09 -16.19 20.23
C HIS A 97 -5.09 -15.12 21.33
N ARG A 98 -5.18 -15.52 22.60
CA ARG A 98 -5.07 -14.59 23.73
C ARG A 98 -3.70 -13.92 23.80
N LEU A 99 -2.62 -14.66 23.53
CA LEU A 99 -1.26 -14.11 23.49
C LEU A 99 -1.06 -13.18 22.27
N GLU A 100 -1.56 -13.57 21.10
CA GLU A 100 -1.59 -12.76 19.88
C GLU A 100 -2.27 -11.40 20.09
N GLN A 101 -3.45 -11.41 20.73
CA GLN A 101 -4.19 -10.20 21.10
C GLN A 101 -3.46 -9.37 22.16
N ALA A 102 -2.93 -10.00 23.22
CA ALA A 102 -2.20 -9.31 24.29
C ALA A 102 -0.91 -8.63 23.79
N LEU A 103 -0.22 -9.24 22.83
CA LEU A 103 0.94 -8.64 22.15
C LEU A 103 0.54 -7.68 21.02
N ASN A 104 -0.74 -7.63 20.64
CA ASN A 104 -1.27 -6.85 19.53
C ASN A 104 -0.48 -7.06 18.22
N VAL A 105 -0.21 -8.34 17.91
CA VAL A 105 0.67 -8.78 16.80
C VAL A 105 0.25 -8.13 15.48
N ARG A 106 -1.05 -8.19 15.19
CA ARG A 106 -1.66 -7.60 13.99
C ARG A 106 -1.36 -6.12 13.80
N ALA A 107 -1.49 -5.30 14.84
CA ALA A 107 -1.16 -3.87 14.73
C ALA A 107 0.35 -3.64 14.56
N LYS A 108 1.20 -4.44 15.22
CA LYS A 108 2.66 -4.32 15.10
C LYS A 108 3.16 -4.70 13.71
N VAL A 109 2.59 -5.74 13.11
CA VAL A 109 2.86 -6.14 11.72
C VAL A 109 2.42 -5.05 10.74
N ARG A 110 1.20 -4.51 10.89
CA ARG A 110 0.73 -3.36 10.10
C ARG A 110 1.68 -2.16 10.22
N ASP A 111 2.08 -1.81 11.44
CA ASP A 111 2.96 -0.67 11.68
C ASP A 111 4.35 -0.90 11.08
N ALA A 112 4.89 -2.14 11.16
CA ALA A 112 6.15 -2.50 10.52
C ALA A 112 6.07 -2.37 9.00
N LEU A 113 5.01 -2.88 8.36
CA LEU A 113 4.74 -2.69 6.92
C LEU A 113 4.64 -1.20 6.56
N ALA A 114 3.91 -0.39 7.33
CA ALA A 114 3.77 1.04 7.08
C ALA A 114 5.12 1.79 7.20
N TRP A 115 5.92 1.52 8.24
CA TRP A 115 7.24 2.14 8.40
C TRP A 115 8.26 1.66 7.35
N ALA A 116 8.18 0.40 6.93
CA ALA A 116 8.98 -0.13 5.83
C ALA A 116 8.65 0.58 4.51
N ARG A 117 7.35 0.76 4.20
CA ARG A 117 6.91 1.54 3.03
C ARG A 117 7.32 3.01 3.10
N LEU A 118 7.25 3.64 4.28
CA LEU A 118 7.62 5.05 4.46
C LEU A 118 9.13 5.30 4.34
N TYR A 119 9.96 4.53 5.05
CA TYR A 119 11.40 4.79 5.15
C TYR A 119 12.26 3.89 4.26
N GLY A 120 11.65 2.90 3.61
CA GLY A 120 12.33 1.86 2.86
C GLY A 120 12.78 0.65 3.69
N GLY A 121 12.57 0.69 5.00
CA GLY A 121 12.94 -0.40 5.89
C GLY A 121 12.44 -0.23 7.32
N ALA A 122 11.97 -1.33 7.89
CA ALA A 122 11.65 -1.46 9.31
C ALA A 122 11.95 -2.89 9.79
N VAL A 123 12.00 -3.08 11.11
CA VAL A 123 12.13 -4.39 11.75
C VAL A 123 11.12 -4.56 12.88
N LEU A 124 10.71 -5.81 13.09
CA LEU A 124 10.00 -6.26 14.29
C LEU A 124 10.99 -7.06 15.14
N PHE A 125 11.41 -6.48 16.26
CA PHE A 125 12.26 -7.13 17.25
C PHE A 125 11.44 -8.09 18.11
N ILE A 126 11.82 -9.37 18.12
CA ILE A 126 11.30 -10.40 19.02
C ILE A 126 12.23 -10.49 20.24
N ASN A 127 11.76 -9.96 21.37
CA ASN A 127 12.43 -10.10 22.65
C ASN A 127 11.78 -11.23 23.48
N VAL A 128 12.60 -12.20 23.85
CA VAL A 128 12.23 -13.33 24.72
C VAL A 128 12.87 -13.08 26.09
N HIS A 129 12.06 -12.74 27.09
CA HIS A 129 12.59 -12.32 28.39
C HIS A 129 13.37 -13.47 29.07
N GLY A 130 14.62 -13.19 29.43
CA GLY A 130 15.53 -14.17 30.04
C GLY A 130 16.54 -14.77 29.06
N GLN A 131 16.44 -14.48 27.76
CA GLN A 131 17.49 -14.78 26.78
C GLN A 131 18.40 -13.57 26.54
N ASP A 132 19.66 -13.81 26.16
CA ASP A 132 20.59 -12.76 25.71
C ASP A 132 20.27 -12.39 24.25
N PRO A 133 19.94 -11.11 23.94
CA PRO A 133 19.66 -10.68 22.57
C PRO A 133 20.89 -10.72 21.64
N CYS A 134 22.11 -10.80 22.18
CA CYS A 134 23.34 -10.94 21.39
C CYS A 134 23.51 -12.34 20.78
N LEU A 135 22.75 -13.34 21.25
CA LEU A 135 22.84 -14.72 20.79
C LEU A 135 21.78 -15.04 19.73
N PRO A 136 22.10 -15.92 18.75
CA PRO A 136 21.13 -16.44 17.79
C PRO A 136 19.86 -16.96 18.47
N PHE A 137 18.74 -16.77 17.79
CA PHE A 137 17.43 -17.15 18.24
C PHE A 137 16.91 -18.34 17.45
N ASP A 138 16.78 -19.45 18.18
CA ASP A 138 16.02 -20.61 17.77
C ASP A 138 14.61 -20.51 18.38
N PRO A 139 13.53 -20.46 17.59
CA PRO A 139 12.16 -20.54 18.09
C PRO A 139 11.94 -21.73 19.02
N ALA A 140 12.61 -22.87 18.80
CA ALA A 140 12.48 -24.06 19.65
C ALA A 140 13.02 -23.90 21.07
N SER A 141 13.79 -22.84 21.35
CA SER A 141 14.22 -22.48 22.70
C SER A 141 13.13 -21.82 23.57
N VAL A 142 11.99 -21.46 22.98
CA VAL A 142 10.89 -20.77 23.68
C VAL A 142 10.04 -21.77 24.46
N MET A 143 9.99 -21.62 25.79
CA MET A 143 9.22 -22.47 26.68
C MET A 143 7.79 -21.94 26.89
N PRO A 144 6.77 -22.79 27.13
CA PRO A 144 5.44 -22.34 27.48
C PRO A 144 5.44 -21.46 28.74
N GLY A 145 4.66 -20.38 28.70
CA GLY A 145 4.63 -19.35 29.74
C GLY A 145 5.75 -18.31 29.68
N THR A 146 6.68 -18.40 28.71
CA THR A 146 7.74 -17.39 28.53
C THR A 146 7.14 -16.03 28.17
N ARG A 147 7.57 -14.98 28.87
CA ARG A 147 7.16 -13.62 28.55
C ARG A 147 7.86 -13.17 27.26
N LEU A 148 7.04 -12.74 26.30
CA LEU A 148 7.49 -12.13 25.04
C LEU A 148 7.25 -10.61 25.07
N SER A 149 8.02 -9.87 24.28
CA SER A 149 7.66 -8.51 23.87
C SER A 149 8.08 -8.26 22.42
N LEU A 150 7.19 -7.64 21.65
CA LEU A 150 7.39 -7.32 20.24
C LEU A 150 7.54 -5.81 20.05
N THR A 151 8.63 -5.36 19.42
CA THR A 151 8.93 -3.92 19.26
C THR A 151 9.17 -3.57 17.80
N VAL A 152 8.42 -2.60 17.26
CA VAL A 152 8.57 -2.11 15.88
C VAL A 152 9.56 -0.94 15.85
N LEU A 153 10.60 -1.07 15.02
CA LEU A 153 11.66 -0.09 14.84
C LEU A 153 11.81 0.21 13.34
N ASP A 154 11.83 1.48 12.94
CA ASP A 154 12.22 1.87 11.57
C ASP A 154 13.74 1.81 11.41
N ARG A 155 14.22 1.79 10.16
CA ARG A 155 15.65 1.80 9.80
C ARG A 155 16.48 2.89 10.49
N TRP A 156 15.90 4.03 10.89
CA TRP A 156 16.65 5.12 11.53
C TRP A 156 16.79 4.93 13.04
N ARG A 157 16.01 4.02 13.63
CA ARG A 157 16.19 3.51 15.00
C ARG A 157 17.05 2.24 15.06
N VAL A 158 17.53 1.73 13.92
CA VAL A 158 18.31 0.48 13.86
C VAL A 158 19.54 0.63 12.96
N ALA A 159 20.71 0.77 13.57
CA ALA A 159 21.97 0.75 12.85
C ALA A 159 22.40 -0.70 12.53
N LEU A 160 23.17 -0.87 11.47
CA LEU A 160 23.91 -2.11 11.21
C LEU A 160 25.01 -2.24 12.27
N GLY A 161 24.77 -3.01 13.33
CA GLY A 161 25.48 -2.90 14.62
C GLY A 161 26.98 -3.24 14.58
N SER A 162 27.44 -3.85 13.50
CA SER A 162 28.86 -4.13 13.23
C SER A 162 29.32 -3.66 11.84
N GLY A 163 28.40 -3.17 11.00
CA GLY A 163 28.61 -3.01 9.56
C GLY A 163 28.88 -4.33 8.80
N GLN A 164 28.86 -5.49 9.47
CA GLN A 164 29.12 -6.79 8.86
C GLN A 164 27.82 -7.36 8.30
N MET A 165 27.71 -7.30 6.98
CA MET A 165 26.75 -8.09 6.21
C MET A 165 27.27 -9.52 6.09
N ASP A 166 26.37 -10.49 5.92
CA ASP A 166 26.78 -11.80 5.48
C ASP A 166 27.15 -11.76 3.99
N GLN A 167 28.31 -12.33 3.66
CA GLN A 167 28.94 -12.30 2.34
C GLN A 167 29.27 -13.70 1.83
N ASP A 168 28.88 -14.75 2.57
CA ASP A 168 28.99 -16.13 2.12
C ASP A 168 27.83 -16.47 1.16
N PRO A 169 28.08 -16.71 -0.14
CA PRO A 169 27.03 -17.02 -1.10
C PRO A 169 26.38 -18.39 -0.89
N LEU A 170 26.89 -19.20 0.04
CA LEU A 170 26.28 -20.47 0.47
C LEU A 170 25.35 -20.31 1.67
N SER A 171 25.29 -19.12 2.27
CA SER A 171 24.43 -18.81 3.42
C SER A 171 23.02 -18.42 2.97
N GLU A 172 22.00 -18.97 3.65
CA GLU A 172 20.60 -18.56 3.47
C GLU A 172 20.36 -17.08 3.83
N THR A 173 21.25 -16.48 4.62
CA THR A 173 21.21 -15.06 5.01
C THR A 173 22.18 -14.18 4.21
N TYR A 174 22.68 -14.66 3.07
CA TYR A 174 23.54 -13.87 2.19
C TYR A 174 22.95 -12.49 1.87
N GLY A 175 23.76 -11.44 2.03
CA GLY A 175 23.33 -10.06 1.82
C GLY A 175 22.49 -9.46 2.96
N GLN A 176 22.25 -10.19 4.05
CA GLN A 176 21.57 -9.66 5.26
C GLN A 176 22.58 -9.20 6.34
N PRO A 177 22.20 -8.28 7.24
CA PRO A 177 23.04 -7.88 8.36
C PRO A 177 23.26 -9.05 9.34
N ARG A 178 24.48 -9.24 9.85
CA ARG A 178 24.73 -10.27 10.88
C ARG A 178 24.21 -9.87 12.26
N CYS A 179 24.24 -8.59 12.59
CA CYS A 179 23.65 -8.06 13.81
C CYS A 179 23.23 -6.59 13.67
N TYR A 180 22.25 -6.22 14.48
CA TYR A 180 21.66 -4.90 14.53
C TYR A 180 22.03 -4.20 15.85
N GLN A 181 22.01 -2.87 15.87
CA GLN A 181 22.11 -2.09 17.09
C GLN A 181 20.92 -1.13 17.17
N ILE A 182 20.16 -1.23 18.25
CA ILE A 182 18.98 -0.38 18.49
C ILE A 182 19.45 0.99 19.00
N ALA A 183 18.96 2.07 18.41
CA ALA A 183 19.28 3.43 18.82
C ALA A 183 18.89 3.67 20.30
N GLY A 184 19.84 4.17 21.09
CA GLY A 184 19.68 4.32 22.54
C GLY A 184 20.06 3.09 23.37
N SER A 185 20.44 1.97 22.75
CA SER A 185 21.03 0.80 23.42
C SER A 185 22.49 0.57 23.03
N VAL A 186 23.26 0.02 23.96
CA VAL A 186 24.61 -0.51 23.73
C VAL A 186 24.62 -2.01 23.41
N GLU A 187 23.49 -2.69 23.59
CA GLU A 187 23.34 -4.11 23.26
C GLU A 187 23.26 -4.29 21.75
N ARG A 188 23.96 -5.32 21.25
CA ARG A 188 23.81 -5.79 19.88
C ARG A 188 22.73 -6.86 19.87
N VAL A 189 21.91 -6.88 18.81
CA VAL A 189 20.86 -7.87 18.62
C VAL A 189 21.23 -8.74 17.43
N ASP A 190 21.20 -10.06 17.62
CA ASP A 190 21.41 -11.00 16.52
C ASP A 190 20.30 -10.86 15.45
N HIS A 191 20.66 -11.06 14.18
CA HIS A 191 19.73 -10.89 13.06
C HIS A 191 18.49 -11.80 13.15
N SER A 192 18.63 -13.00 13.69
CA SER A 192 17.53 -13.96 13.87
C SER A 192 16.41 -13.48 14.81
N ARG A 193 16.66 -12.46 15.63
CA ARG A 193 15.66 -11.81 16.51
C ARG A 193 14.94 -10.64 15.84
N MET A 194 15.32 -10.28 14.61
CA MET A 194 14.87 -9.10 13.90
C MET A 194 14.22 -9.48 12.58
N ILE A 195 12.88 -9.53 12.56
CA ILE A 195 12.14 -9.74 11.31
C ILE A 195 12.20 -8.43 10.51
N ALA A 196 12.86 -8.45 9.35
CA ALA A 196 12.95 -7.30 8.45
C ALA A 196 11.70 -7.17 7.57
N PHE A 197 11.30 -5.91 7.32
CA PHE A 197 10.23 -5.51 6.41
C PHE A 197 10.81 -4.49 5.43
N SER A 198 10.54 -4.69 4.14
CA SER A 198 11.11 -3.91 3.03
C SER A 198 10.13 -2.86 2.51
N GLY A 199 10.66 -1.76 1.98
CA GLY A 199 9.90 -0.81 1.16
C GLY A 199 9.90 -1.20 -0.32
N ALA A 200 10.13 -0.23 -1.19
CA ALA A 200 10.31 -0.46 -2.63
C ALA A 200 11.70 -1.10 -2.88
N GLU A 201 11.72 -2.31 -3.46
CA GLU A 201 12.95 -3.05 -3.70
C GLU A 201 13.95 -2.24 -4.56
N LEU A 202 15.25 -2.41 -4.28
CA LEU A 202 16.33 -1.68 -4.94
C LEU A 202 17.30 -2.64 -5.63
N PRO A 203 17.77 -2.33 -6.85
CA PRO A 203 18.87 -3.07 -7.47
C PRO A 203 20.10 -3.08 -6.55
N TRP A 204 20.85 -4.18 -6.55
CA TRP A 204 21.93 -4.47 -5.58
C TRP A 204 22.87 -3.29 -5.26
N GLU A 205 23.36 -2.56 -6.27
CA GLU A 205 24.26 -1.42 -6.06
C GLU A 205 23.56 -0.23 -5.38
N ALA A 206 22.29 0.03 -5.68
CA ALA A 206 21.49 1.05 -5.01
C ALA A 206 21.11 0.62 -3.59
N PHE A 207 20.74 -0.65 -3.39
CA PHE A 207 20.48 -1.24 -2.07
C PHE A 207 21.71 -1.11 -1.15
N ARG A 208 22.90 -1.48 -1.66
CA ARG A 208 24.17 -1.33 -0.95
C ARG A 208 24.51 0.15 -0.68
N GLY A 209 24.29 1.03 -1.67
CA GLY A 209 24.45 2.48 -1.51
C GLY A 209 23.52 3.12 -0.48
N ASN A 210 22.32 2.57 -0.31
CA ASN A 210 21.33 2.97 0.70
C ASN A 210 21.57 2.32 2.08
N GLY A 211 22.74 1.69 2.29
CA GLY A 211 23.11 1.04 3.54
C GLY A 211 22.36 -0.25 3.82
N TYR A 212 22.12 -1.06 2.78
CA TYR A 212 21.38 -2.33 2.84
C TYR A 212 19.94 -2.19 3.36
N TRP A 213 19.31 -1.09 2.97
CA TRP A 213 17.88 -0.87 3.09
C TRP A 213 17.28 -0.62 1.71
N HIS A 214 16.02 -1.01 1.55
CA HIS A 214 15.22 -0.70 0.36
C HIS A 214 14.75 0.76 0.40
N ASP A 215 14.04 1.21 -0.63
CA ASP A 215 13.67 2.62 -0.80
C ASP A 215 12.26 2.93 -0.27
N SER A 216 11.98 4.20 0.02
CA SER A 216 10.63 4.65 0.27
C SER A 216 9.75 4.45 -0.96
N VAL A 217 8.51 3.98 -0.80
CA VAL A 217 7.54 3.96 -1.91
C VAL A 217 7.25 5.39 -2.43
N LEU A 218 7.49 6.41 -1.60
CA LEU A 218 7.34 7.81 -1.97
C LEU A 218 8.45 8.28 -2.95
N GLN A 219 9.59 7.60 -3.02
CA GLN A 219 10.71 7.99 -3.88
C GLN A 219 10.36 7.91 -5.37
N ALA A 220 9.68 6.83 -5.79
CA ALA A 220 9.19 6.68 -7.15
C ALA A 220 8.05 7.67 -7.47
N MET A 221 7.23 7.99 -6.47
CA MET A 221 6.01 8.79 -6.62
C MET A 221 6.19 10.30 -6.47
N TYR A 222 7.36 10.76 -6.00
CA TYR A 222 7.64 12.15 -5.65
C TYR A 222 7.16 13.16 -6.71
N ASN A 223 7.48 12.87 -7.98
CA ASN A 223 7.12 13.73 -9.11
C ASN A 223 5.60 13.78 -9.35
N ALA A 224 4.88 12.66 -9.19
CA ALA A 224 3.43 12.61 -9.37
C ALA A 224 2.72 13.39 -8.24
N LEU A 225 3.12 13.16 -6.98
CA LEU A 225 2.65 13.91 -5.81
C LEU A 225 2.91 15.42 -5.96
N SER A 226 4.13 15.81 -6.30
CA SER A 226 4.52 17.21 -6.48
C SER A 226 3.75 17.91 -7.60
N ARG A 227 3.48 17.22 -8.73
CA ARG A 227 2.64 17.75 -9.83
C ARG A 227 1.20 18.00 -9.39
N TYR A 228 0.59 17.04 -8.69
CA TYR A 228 -0.77 17.19 -8.16
C TYR A 228 -0.87 18.30 -7.12
N ASP A 229 0.06 18.37 -6.17
CA ASP A 229 0.12 19.46 -5.18
C ASP A 229 0.27 20.81 -5.88
N THR A 230 1.12 20.92 -6.91
CA THR A 230 1.29 22.15 -7.71
C THR A 230 0.02 22.50 -8.49
N ALA A 231 -0.64 21.53 -9.12
CA ALA A 231 -1.86 21.76 -9.90
C ALA A 231 -3.05 22.18 -9.01
N THR A 232 -3.20 21.55 -7.85
CA THR A 232 -4.26 21.89 -6.88
C THR A 232 -4.01 23.23 -6.20
N GLN A 233 -2.76 23.55 -5.82
CA GLN A 233 -2.40 24.88 -5.32
C GLN A 233 -2.58 25.98 -6.39
N GLY A 234 -2.14 25.73 -7.62
CA GLY A 234 -2.37 26.65 -8.75
C GLY A 234 -3.85 26.91 -8.99
N THR A 235 -4.68 25.86 -8.92
CA THR A 235 -6.15 25.99 -9.01
C THR A 235 -6.73 26.79 -7.84
N ALA A 236 -6.22 26.60 -6.61
CA ALA A 236 -6.63 27.41 -5.47
C ALA A 236 -6.27 28.90 -5.65
N SER A 237 -5.09 29.21 -6.19
CA SER A 237 -4.69 30.57 -6.55
C SER A 237 -5.59 31.19 -7.62
N MET A 238 -5.98 30.41 -8.64
CA MET A 238 -6.90 30.85 -9.70
C MET A 238 -8.26 31.33 -9.17
N PHE A 239 -8.76 30.81 -8.04
CA PHE A 239 -10.00 31.31 -7.43
C PHE A 239 -9.90 32.78 -6.96
N PHE A 240 -8.72 33.24 -6.52
CA PHE A 240 -8.51 34.64 -6.18
C PHE A 240 -8.43 35.54 -7.42
N GLU A 241 -8.02 34.99 -8.57
CA GLU A 241 -7.99 35.65 -9.88
C GLU A 241 -9.28 35.46 -10.69
N ALA A 242 -10.32 34.80 -10.13
CA ALA A 242 -11.60 34.59 -10.79
C ALA A 242 -12.32 35.89 -11.17
N VAL A 243 -12.12 36.92 -10.35
CA VAL A 243 -12.72 38.25 -10.50
C VAL A 243 -11.63 39.29 -10.31
N VAL A 244 -11.07 39.77 -11.42
CA VAL A 244 -10.10 40.89 -11.38
C VAL A 244 -10.82 42.19 -11.72
N ASP A 245 -10.81 43.11 -10.77
CA ASP A 245 -11.35 44.45 -10.94
C ASP A 245 -10.28 45.40 -11.50
N VAL A 246 -10.63 46.10 -12.57
CA VAL A 246 -9.79 47.16 -13.15
C VAL A 246 -10.52 48.49 -12.98
N LEU A 247 -10.05 49.27 -12.01
CA LEU A 247 -10.49 50.65 -11.78
C LEU A 247 -9.53 51.61 -12.49
N ARG A 248 -10.06 52.51 -13.32
CA ARG A 248 -9.30 53.56 -14.00
C ARG A 248 -9.70 54.91 -13.41
N ILE A 249 -8.71 55.66 -12.93
CA ILE A 249 -8.87 56.98 -12.32
C ILE A 249 -8.15 58.01 -13.20
N SER A 250 -8.83 59.10 -13.53
CA SER A 250 -8.23 60.20 -14.30
C SER A 250 -7.18 60.96 -13.46
N GLY A 251 -6.01 61.25 -14.04
CA GLY A 251 -4.94 62.00 -13.35
C GLY A 251 -4.24 61.23 -12.21
N LEU A 252 -4.34 59.89 -12.18
CA LEU A 252 -3.73 59.06 -11.14
C LEU A 252 -2.22 59.31 -10.99
N SER A 253 -1.47 59.37 -12.09
CA SER A 253 -0.02 59.60 -12.08
C SER A 253 0.36 60.92 -11.41
N ASP A 254 -0.39 61.99 -11.68
CA ASP A 254 -0.13 63.32 -11.09
C ASP A 254 -0.48 63.33 -9.60
N THR A 255 -1.56 62.66 -9.21
CA THR A 255 -2.00 62.57 -7.81
C THR A 255 -0.99 61.80 -6.96
N LEU A 256 -0.37 60.76 -7.51
CA LEU A 256 0.66 59.96 -6.84
C LEU A 256 2.02 60.67 -6.70
N THR A 257 2.22 61.87 -7.26
CA THR A 257 3.47 62.65 -7.09
C THR A 257 3.65 63.24 -5.69
N THR A 258 2.64 63.14 -4.83
CA THR A 258 2.67 63.66 -3.44
C THR A 258 2.25 62.59 -2.44
N ASP A 259 2.92 62.54 -1.29
CA ASP A 259 2.62 61.56 -0.22
C ASP A 259 1.14 61.64 0.22
N ARG A 260 0.60 62.86 0.27
CA ARG A 260 -0.81 63.10 0.60
C ARG A 260 -1.76 62.54 -0.45
N GLY A 261 -1.48 62.75 -1.74
CA GLY A 261 -2.30 62.20 -2.82
C GLY A 261 -2.25 60.67 -2.85
N ALA A 262 -1.10 60.06 -2.53
CA ALA A 262 -0.97 58.62 -2.36
C ALA A 262 -1.84 58.09 -1.20
N GLU A 263 -1.85 58.76 -0.04
CA GLU A 263 -2.76 58.39 1.06
C GLU A 263 -4.25 58.51 0.69
N GLU A 264 -4.64 59.59 0.00
CA GLU A 264 -6.03 59.83 -0.40
C GLU A 264 -6.51 58.77 -1.42
N VAL A 265 -5.67 58.40 -2.38
CA VAL A 265 -5.92 57.27 -3.30
C VAL A 265 -6.02 55.94 -2.55
N HIS A 266 -5.13 55.69 -1.58
CA HIS A 266 -5.15 54.45 -0.80
C HIS A 266 -6.44 54.30 0.03
N LYS A 267 -6.86 55.37 0.73
CA LYS A 267 -8.12 55.41 1.48
C LYS A 267 -9.33 55.19 0.57
N ARG A 268 -9.35 55.79 -0.63
CA ARG A 268 -10.41 55.58 -1.65
C ARG A 268 -10.46 54.12 -2.11
N PHE A 269 -9.32 53.48 -2.39
CA PHE A 269 -9.25 52.05 -2.76
C PHE A 269 -9.73 51.13 -1.62
N GLN A 270 -9.33 51.39 -0.37
CA GLN A 270 -9.80 50.62 0.79
C GLN A 270 -11.32 50.72 0.97
N LEU A 271 -11.89 51.94 0.88
CA LEU A 271 -13.33 52.16 0.97
C LEU A 271 -14.09 51.47 -0.18
N ALA A 272 -13.57 51.53 -1.41
CA ALA A 272 -14.13 50.85 -2.56
C ALA A 272 -14.14 49.31 -2.40
N ALA A 273 -13.02 48.73 -1.96
CA ALA A 273 -12.91 47.30 -1.67
C ALA A 273 -13.85 46.86 -0.53
N MET A 274 -13.93 47.65 0.54
CA MET A 274 -14.81 47.36 1.68
C MET A 274 -16.29 47.46 1.28
N MET A 275 -16.71 48.49 0.55
CA MET A 275 -18.08 48.61 0.04
C MET A 275 -18.45 47.47 -0.91
N LYS A 276 -17.53 47.06 -1.81
CA LYS A 276 -17.77 45.90 -2.68
C LYS A 276 -17.88 44.59 -1.89
N SER A 277 -17.04 44.39 -0.88
CA SER A 277 -17.06 43.18 -0.03
C SER A 277 -18.34 43.05 0.78
N PHE A 278 -18.79 44.14 1.44
CA PHE A 278 -19.99 44.12 2.27
C PHE A 278 -21.30 44.24 1.49
N ASN A 279 -21.39 45.18 0.55
CA ASN A 279 -22.66 45.58 -0.08
C ASN A 279 -22.80 45.08 -1.53
N ARG A 280 -21.76 44.47 -2.12
CA ARG A 280 -21.67 44.10 -3.55
C ARG A 280 -21.92 45.26 -4.53
N MET A 281 -21.90 46.50 -4.04
CA MET A 281 -22.01 47.73 -4.81
C MET A 281 -20.69 48.49 -4.79
N LEU A 282 -20.32 49.05 -5.93
CA LEU A 282 -19.16 49.92 -6.09
C LEU A 282 -19.67 51.33 -6.43
N LEU A 283 -19.30 52.32 -5.60
CA LEU A 283 -19.66 53.72 -5.82
C LEU A 283 -18.48 54.42 -6.50
N LEU A 284 -18.73 55.04 -7.65
CA LEU A 284 -17.72 55.63 -8.53
C LEU A 284 -18.06 57.08 -8.86
N ASP A 285 -17.04 57.87 -9.15
CA ASP A 285 -17.20 59.23 -9.69
C ASP A 285 -17.51 59.16 -11.19
N ALA A 286 -18.16 60.19 -11.75
CA ALA A 286 -18.66 60.20 -13.13
C ALA A 286 -17.57 60.16 -14.22
N LYS A 287 -16.29 60.24 -13.83
CA LYS A 287 -15.11 60.13 -14.70
C LYS A 287 -14.28 58.86 -14.46
N ASP A 288 -14.62 58.05 -13.45
CA ASP A 288 -13.93 56.80 -13.17
C ASP A 288 -14.55 55.66 -13.98
N GLU A 289 -13.72 54.78 -14.55
CA GLU A 289 -14.19 53.58 -15.25
C GLU A 289 -13.91 52.34 -14.41
N TYR A 290 -14.92 51.48 -14.27
CA TYR A 290 -14.77 50.13 -13.73
C TYR A 290 -15.03 49.11 -14.82
N SER A 291 -14.11 48.17 -14.96
CA SER A 291 -14.30 46.97 -15.77
C SER A 291 -13.90 45.74 -14.96
N GLN A 292 -14.69 44.67 -15.11
CA GLN A 292 -14.41 43.38 -14.49
C GLN A 292 -13.88 42.43 -15.56
N LYS A 293 -12.75 41.79 -15.29
CA LYS A 293 -12.27 40.66 -16.07
C LYS A 293 -12.70 39.37 -15.38
N THR A 294 -13.58 38.63 -16.04
CA THR A 294 -13.99 37.29 -15.62
C THR A 294 -13.09 36.28 -16.33
N ASN A 295 -12.37 35.47 -15.55
CA ASN A 295 -11.61 34.35 -16.07
C ASN A 295 -12.51 33.09 -16.10
N HIS A 296 -12.46 32.32 -17.20
CA HIS A 296 -13.22 31.07 -17.34
C HIS A 296 -12.32 29.85 -17.10
N PHE A 297 -12.67 29.04 -16.10
CA PHE A 297 -11.86 27.88 -15.64
C PHE A 297 -12.30 26.55 -16.25
N ALA A 298 -12.72 26.54 -17.52
CA ALA A 298 -13.07 25.32 -18.23
C ALA A 298 -11.85 24.39 -18.36
N GLY A 299 -12.05 23.07 -18.22
CA GLY A 299 -11.00 22.06 -18.34
C GLY A 299 -10.10 21.85 -17.11
N VAL A 300 -10.16 22.73 -16.09
CA VAL A 300 -9.33 22.57 -14.87
C VAL A 300 -9.67 21.28 -14.11
N LYS A 301 -10.96 20.89 -14.07
CA LYS A 301 -11.41 19.62 -13.51
C LYS A 301 -10.70 18.43 -14.18
N ASP A 302 -10.73 18.40 -15.50
CA ASP A 302 -10.22 17.28 -16.30
C ASP A 302 -8.70 17.12 -16.12
N VAL A 303 -7.98 18.24 -15.99
CA VAL A 303 -6.54 18.25 -15.65
C VAL A 303 -6.26 17.69 -14.25
N ILE A 304 -7.07 18.05 -13.24
CA ILE A 304 -6.92 17.51 -11.88
C ILE A 304 -7.23 16.00 -11.87
N GLU A 305 -8.31 15.58 -12.55
CA GLU A 305 -8.67 14.16 -12.65
C GLU A 305 -7.57 13.33 -13.36
N GLN A 306 -6.91 13.88 -14.38
CA GLN A 306 -5.76 13.24 -15.02
C GLN A 306 -4.58 13.06 -14.05
N PHE A 307 -4.31 14.01 -13.15
CA PHE A 307 -3.29 13.85 -12.10
C PHE A 307 -3.72 12.87 -10.99
N MET A 308 -5.02 12.78 -10.68
CA MET A 308 -5.54 11.74 -9.77
C MET A 308 -5.34 10.33 -10.36
N MET A 309 -5.50 10.16 -11.67
CA MET A 309 -5.21 8.91 -12.37
C MET A 309 -3.70 8.61 -12.40
N ASP A 310 -2.84 9.60 -12.69
CA ASP A 310 -1.37 9.46 -12.66
C ASP A 310 -0.90 8.97 -11.28
N ILE A 311 -1.41 9.56 -10.20
CA ILE A 311 -1.10 9.11 -8.84
C ILE A 311 -1.70 7.74 -8.53
N SER A 312 -2.92 7.42 -8.97
CA SER A 312 -3.49 6.08 -8.73
C SER A 312 -2.67 4.99 -9.42
N GLY A 313 -2.16 5.26 -10.63
CA GLY A 313 -1.22 4.36 -11.33
C GLY A 313 0.13 4.26 -10.63
N ALA A 314 0.73 5.39 -10.23
CA ALA A 314 2.03 5.39 -9.55
C ALA A 314 1.99 4.83 -8.12
N ALA A 315 0.87 5.00 -7.41
CA ALA A 315 0.58 4.37 -6.11
C ALA A 315 0.25 2.89 -6.24
N ASP A 316 -0.18 2.47 -7.43
CA ASP A 316 -0.75 1.16 -7.69
C ASP A 316 -2.05 0.94 -6.86
N ILE A 317 -2.81 2.00 -6.56
CA ILE A 317 -4.05 1.95 -5.75
C ILE A 317 -5.21 2.55 -6.56
N PRO A 318 -6.33 1.82 -6.76
CA PRO A 318 -7.49 2.33 -7.50
C PRO A 318 -8.01 3.66 -6.97
N ALA A 319 -8.44 4.56 -7.87
CA ALA A 319 -8.94 5.88 -7.49
C ALA A 319 -10.15 5.81 -6.53
N THR A 320 -10.99 4.78 -6.67
CA THR A 320 -12.09 4.45 -5.76
C THR A 320 -11.61 4.24 -4.32
N ARG A 321 -10.49 3.52 -4.12
CA ARG A 321 -9.88 3.25 -2.80
C ARG A 321 -9.05 4.43 -2.29
N LEU A 322 -8.29 5.09 -3.17
CA LEU A 322 -7.34 6.14 -2.80
C LEU A 322 -8.03 7.49 -2.53
N PHE A 323 -8.90 7.92 -3.45
CA PHE A 323 -9.60 9.21 -3.38
C PHE A 323 -11.02 9.10 -2.82
N GLY A 324 -11.62 7.92 -2.79
CA GLY A 324 -13.05 7.76 -2.43
C GLY A 324 -14.00 8.20 -3.53
N GLN A 325 -13.51 8.28 -4.78
CA GLN A 325 -14.28 8.75 -5.92
C GLN A 325 -15.20 7.64 -6.45
N SER A 326 -16.47 7.95 -6.70
CA SER A 326 -17.35 7.05 -7.45
C SER A 326 -16.84 6.90 -8.89
N PRO A 327 -16.78 5.68 -9.45
CA PRO A 327 -16.33 5.49 -10.82
C PRO A 327 -17.24 6.23 -11.82
N GLN A 328 -16.64 6.81 -12.87
CA GLN A 328 -17.36 7.64 -13.85
C GLN A 328 -17.65 6.85 -15.13
N GLY A 329 -18.92 6.88 -15.56
CA GLY A 329 -19.41 6.23 -16.78
C GLY A 329 -20.54 5.23 -16.51
N MET A 330 -21.45 5.05 -17.47
CA MET A 330 -22.71 4.31 -17.28
C MET A 330 -22.57 2.80 -16.96
N ASN A 331 -21.37 2.23 -17.07
CA ASN A 331 -21.06 0.82 -16.77
C ASN A 331 -19.88 0.65 -15.79
N ALA A 332 -19.39 1.72 -15.16
CA ALA A 332 -18.22 1.66 -14.30
C ALA A 332 -18.66 1.45 -12.83
N THR A 333 -18.63 0.21 -12.34
CA THR A 333 -18.82 -0.08 -10.90
C THR A 333 -17.52 0.05 -10.09
N GLY A 334 -16.36 -0.03 -10.76
CA GLY A 334 -15.04 -0.03 -10.12
C GLY A 334 -14.64 -1.38 -9.51
N ASP A 335 -15.53 -2.39 -9.56
CA ASP A 335 -15.31 -3.71 -8.95
C ASP A 335 -14.10 -4.42 -9.54
N SER A 336 -13.88 -4.30 -10.86
CA SER A 336 -12.73 -4.93 -11.52
C SER A 336 -11.40 -4.38 -11.01
N ASP A 337 -11.31 -3.07 -10.80
CA ASP A 337 -10.08 -2.43 -10.31
C ASP A 337 -9.82 -2.78 -8.85
N ILE A 338 -10.88 -2.86 -8.03
CA ILE A 338 -10.80 -3.28 -6.63
C ILE A 338 -10.42 -4.77 -6.52
N ARG A 339 -10.94 -5.64 -7.38
CA ARG A 339 -10.55 -7.07 -7.43
C ARG A 339 -9.08 -7.23 -7.82
N ASN A 340 -8.64 -6.61 -8.91
CA ASN A 340 -7.24 -6.62 -9.33
C ASN A 340 -6.30 -6.11 -8.21
N TYR A 341 -6.73 -5.06 -7.50
CA TYR A 341 -6.00 -4.53 -6.33
C TYR A 341 -5.94 -5.54 -5.18
N TYR A 342 -7.06 -6.17 -4.81
CA TYR A 342 -7.09 -7.18 -3.75
C TYR A 342 -6.31 -8.46 -4.11
N ASP A 343 -6.32 -8.89 -5.36
CA ASP A 343 -5.50 -10.01 -5.84
C ASP A 343 -4.01 -9.70 -5.72
N ARG A 344 -3.59 -8.45 -6.01
CA ARG A 344 -2.20 -8.03 -5.76
C ARG A 344 -1.88 -7.95 -4.26
N ILE A 345 -2.78 -7.40 -3.43
CA ILE A 345 -2.56 -7.40 -1.97
C ILE A 345 -2.45 -8.83 -1.43
N LYS A 346 -3.21 -9.78 -1.98
CA LYS A 346 -3.08 -11.20 -1.65
C LYS A 346 -1.72 -11.76 -2.07
N ALA A 347 -1.21 -11.44 -3.26
CA ALA A 347 0.15 -11.84 -3.65
C ALA A 347 1.20 -11.29 -2.66
N GLN A 348 1.10 -10.01 -2.24
CA GLN A 348 1.98 -9.43 -1.23
C GLN A 348 1.82 -10.10 0.16
N GLN A 349 0.61 -10.52 0.53
CA GLN A 349 0.39 -11.31 1.75
C GLN A 349 1.11 -12.67 1.69
N GLU A 350 1.05 -13.35 0.55
CA GLU A 350 1.69 -14.64 0.31
C GLU A 350 3.22 -14.55 0.27
N ASP A 351 3.77 -13.57 -0.46
CA ASP A 351 5.21 -13.44 -0.69
C ASP A 351 5.94 -12.76 0.48
N GLU A 352 5.42 -11.63 0.98
CA GLU A 352 6.09 -10.81 2.01
C GLU A 352 5.67 -11.22 3.43
N LEU A 353 4.38 -11.46 3.65
CA LEU A 353 3.82 -11.57 5.00
C LEU A 353 3.74 -13.02 5.52
N ARG A 354 3.56 -14.03 4.66
CA ARG A 354 3.53 -15.43 5.09
C ARG A 354 4.82 -15.89 5.79
N PRO A 355 6.05 -15.59 5.31
CA PRO A 355 7.27 -16.01 5.99
C PRO A 355 7.39 -15.38 7.38
N VAL A 356 7.05 -14.09 7.48
CA VAL A 356 6.96 -13.34 8.74
C VAL A 356 5.99 -13.98 9.72
N LEU A 357 4.76 -14.29 9.26
CA LEU A 357 3.74 -14.88 10.13
C LEU A 357 4.07 -16.31 10.54
N ARG A 358 4.72 -17.13 9.70
CA ARG A 358 5.19 -18.47 10.09
C ARG A 358 6.10 -18.41 11.32
N LEU A 359 7.13 -17.54 11.28
CA LEU A 359 8.05 -17.36 12.40
C LEU A 359 7.34 -16.79 13.64
N LEU A 360 6.46 -15.80 13.48
CA LEU A 360 5.70 -15.24 14.60
C LEU A 360 4.78 -16.28 15.24
N TYR A 361 4.00 -17.05 14.46
CA TYR A 361 3.11 -18.06 15.00
C TYR A 361 3.88 -19.20 15.67
N GLU A 362 5.02 -19.64 15.13
CA GLU A 362 5.84 -20.65 15.83
C GLU A 362 6.24 -20.18 17.23
N VAL A 363 6.71 -18.94 17.36
CA VAL A 363 7.08 -18.35 18.66
C VAL A 363 5.87 -18.18 19.57
N LEU A 364 4.71 -17.76 19.03
CA LEU A 364 3.46 -17.60 19.80
C LEU A 364 2.93 -18.95 20.30
N PHE A 365 2.90 -19.99 19.45
CA PHE A 365 2.48 -21.33 19.82
C PHE A 365 3.38 -21.92 20.90
N ARG A 366 4.71 -21.87 20.72
CA ARG A 366 5.66 -22.36 21.74
C ARG A 366 5.57 -21.61 23.07
N ALA A 367 5.34 -20.29 23.05
CA ALA A 367 5.15 -19.50 24.28
C ALA A 367 3.80 -19.72 24.99
N SER A 368 2.75 -20.19 24.29
CA SER A 368 1.38 -20.29 24.83
C SER A 368 0.89 -21.73 25.02
N VAL A 369 0.98 -22.55 23.97
CA VAL A 369 0.55 -23.96 23.93
C VAL A 369 1.71 -24.90 24.24
N GLY A 370 2.95 -24.49 23.92
CA GLY A 370 4.19 -25.23 24.19
C GLY A 370 4.84 -25.82 22.94
N GLU A 371 4.03 -26.18 21.94
CA GLU A 371 4.49 -26.74 20.67
C GLU A 371 3.72 -26.10 19.51
N CYS A 372 4.39 -25.94 18.36
CA CYS A 372 3.78 -25.45 17.12
C CYS A 372 3.32 -26.65 16.27
N PRO A 373 2.05 -26.72 15.84
CA PRO A 373 1.56 -27.84 15.04
C PRO A 373 2.31 -27.98 13.72
N HIS A 374 2.75 -29.20 13.38
CA HIS A 374 3.43 -29.49 12.11
C HIS A 374 2.53 -29.31 10.88
N ASP A 375 1.21 -29.36 11.07
CA ASP A 375 0.18 -29.19 10.05
C ASP A 375 -0.38 -27.76 9.97
N LEU A 376 0.23 -26.79 10.68
CA LEU A 376 -0.23 -25.41 10.73
C LEU A 376 -0.20 -24.75 9.34
N GLU A 377 -1.37 -24.54 8.77
CA GLU A 377 -1.58 -23.73 7.58
C GLU A 377 -2.14 -22.34 7.97
N ILE A 378 -1.49 -21.30 7.47
CA ILE A 378 -1.93 -19.91 7.61
C ILE A 378 -2.74 -19.55 6.36
N GLN A 379 -4.01 -19.19 6.50
CA GLN A 379 -4.86 -18.79 5.37
C GLN A 379 -5.23 -17.31 5.48
N PHE A 380 -4.85 -16.50 4.49
CA PHE A 380 -5.26 -15.09 4.45
C PHE A 380 -6.74 -14.97 4.09
N ASN A 381 -7.47 -14.20 4.88
CA ASN A 381 -8.90 -13.99 4.71
C ASN A 381 -9.17 -13.03 3.52
N SER A 382 -10.22 -13.31 2.75
CA SER A 382 -10.57 -12.52 1.54
C SER A 382 -10.90 -11.06 1.87
N LEU A 383 -10.16 -10.12 1.26
CA LEU A 383 -10.46 -8.69 1.35
C LEU A 383 -11.76 -8.30 0.62
N TRP A 384 -12.16 -9.10 -0.37
CA TRP A 384 -13.45 -8.98 -1.02
C TRP A 384 -14.51 -9.63 -0.13
N GLN A 385 -15.28 -8.78 0.56
CA GLN A 385 -16.51 -9.16 1.25
C GLN A 385 -17.68 -9.01 0.27
N MET A 386 -18.46 -10.07 0.10
CA MET A 386 -19.63 -10.04 -0.77
C MET A 386 -20.74 -9.21 -0.14
N SER A 387 -21.49 -8.47 -0.95
CA SER A 387 -22.70 -7.80 -0.48
C SER A 387 -23.75 -8.84 -0.04
N GLN A 388 -24.63 -8.48 0.90
CA GLN A 388 -25.74 -9.36 1.32
C GLN A 388 -26.61 -9.80 0.12
N THR A 389 -26.74 -8.95 -0.89
CA THR A 389 -27.44 -9.24 -2.15
C THR A 389 -26.73 -10.25 -3.04
N GLU A 390 -25.39 -10.19 -3.15
CA GLU A 390 -24.62 -11.19 -3.88
C GLU A 390 -24.57 -12.51 -3.11
N GLN A 391 -24.42 -12.48 -1.79
CA GLN A 391 -24.45 -13.67 -0.94
C GLN A 391 -25.81 -14.38 -1.04
N ALA A 392 -26.93 -13.65 -0.89
CA ALA A 392 -28.27 -14.21 -1.08
C ALA A 392 -28.49 -14.75 -2.51
N SER A 393 -27.85 -14.15 -3.52
CA SER A 393 -27.88 -14.65 -4.90
C SER A 393 -27.09 -15.95 -5.05
N ILE A 394 -25.92 -16.08 -4.40
CA ILE A 394 -25.16 -17.35 -4.35
C ILE A 394 -25.94 -18.43 -3.59
N GLU A 395 -26.53 -18.10 -2.43
CA GLU A 395 -27.33 -19.06 -1.65
C GLU A 395 -28.55 -19.54 -2.46
N LYS A 396 -29.21 -18.65 -3.20
CA LYS A 396 -30.27 -19.01 -4.16
C LYS A 396 -29.76 -19.93 -5.27
N LEU A 397 -28.61 -19.63 -5.88
CA LEU A 397 -28.01 -20.46 -6.93
C LEU A 397 -27.54 -21.83 -6.41
N ARG A 398 -27.06 -21.92 -5.15
CA ARG A 398 -26.75 -23.19 -4.47
C ARG A 398 -28.02 -24.01 -4.21
N ALA A 399 -29.07 -23.39 -3.69
CA ALA A 399 -30.36 -24.05 -3.50
C ALA A 399 -30.96 -24.55 -4.83
N GLU A 400 -30.83 -23.78 -5.92
CA GLU A 400 -31.23 -24.20 -7.27
C GLU A 400 -30.38 -25.37 -7.79
N ARG A 401 -29.05 -25.33 -7.62
CA ARG A 401 -28.13 -26.45 -7.91
C ARG A 401 -28.57 -27.73 -7.19
N ASP A 402 -28.86 -27.62 -5.90
CA ASP A 402 -29.20 -28.77 -5.05
C ASP A 402 -30.57 -29.34 -5.41
N GLN A 403 -31.56 -28.47 -5.65
CA GLN A 403 -32.85 -28.87 -6.19
C GLN A 403 -32.71 -29.65 -7.51
N ILE A 404 -31.85 -29.20 -8.42
CA ILE A 404 -31.60 -29.88 -9.70
C ILE A 404 -31.00 -31.27 -9.47
N TYR A 405 -29.95 -31.39 -8.65
CA TYR A 405 -29.31 -32.69 -8.39
C TYR A 405 -30.22 -33.68 -7.65
N LEU A 406 -31.01 -33.21 -6.68
CA LEU A 406 -32.01 -34.03 -5.99
C LEU A 406 -33.12 -34.50 -6.95
N THR A 407 -33.63 -33.60 -7.80
CA THR A 407 -34.68 -33.92 -8.80
C THR A 407 -34.21 -34.95 -9.82
N HIS A 408 -32.93 -34.92 -10.20
CA HIS A 408 -32.33 -35.89 -11.11
C HIS A 408 -31.77 -37.15 -10.42
N GLY A 409 -31.87 -37.26 -9.09
CA GLY A 409 -31.36 -38.41 -8.34
C GLY A 409 -29.84 -38.58 -8.37
N VAL A 410 -29.10 -37.48 -8.56
CA VAL A 410 -27.62 -37.48 -8.62
C VAL A 410 -27.02 -37.56 -7.21
N ILE A 411 -27.72 -36.98 -6.22
CA ILE A 411 -27.35 -36.99 -4.79
C ILE A 411 -28.59 -37.25 -3.94
N GLY A 412 -28.40 -37.74 -2.71
CA GLY A 412 -29.44 -37.79 -1.68
C GLY A 412 -29.57 -36.46 -0.92
N PRO A 413 -30.65 -36.27 -0.14
CA PRO A 413 -30.90 -35.06 0.66
C PRO A 413 -29.95 -34.90 1.85
N ASP A 414 -29.26 -35.98 2.24
CA ASP A 414 -28.18 -36.00 3.21
C ASP A 414 -26.97 -35.14 2.77
N VAL A 415 -26.62 -35.17 1.48
CA VAL A 415 -25.43 -34.47 0.96
C VAL A 415 -25.57 -32.93 1.07
N PRO A 416 -26.65 -32.29 0.59
CA PRO A 416 -26.88 -30.86 0.85
C PRO A 416 -27.06 -30.54 2.34
N CYS A 417 -27.63 -31.44 3.13
CA CYS A 417 -27.79 -31.22 4.58
C CYS A 417 -26.44 -31.17 5.30
N ALA A 418 -25.50 -32.03 4.92
CA ALA A 418 -24.12 -32.01 5.41
C ALA A 418 -23.38 -30.73 4.98
N GLU A 419 -23.51 -30.30 3.72
CA GLU A 419 -22.89 -29.06 3.23
C GLU A 419 -23.44 -27.82 3.97
N LEU A 420 -24.74 -27.76 4.25
CA LEU A 420 -25.37 -26.68 5.03
C LEU A 420 -24.95 -26.66 6.51
N LEU A 421 -24.67 -27.83 7.09
CA LEU A 421 -24.13 -27.95 8.45
C LEU A 421 -22.69 -27.46 8.52
N GLU A 422 -21.84 -27.88 7.58
CA GLU A 422 -20.43 -27.46 7.48
C GLU A 422 -20.31 -25.94 7.25
N GLN A 423 -21.13 -25.40 6.34
CA GLN A 423 -21.21 -23.96 6.06
C GLN A 423 -21.87 -23.17 7.20
N LYS A 424 -22.43 -23.83 8.21
CA LYS A 424 -23.17 -23.23 9.36
C LYS A 424 -24.29 -22.29 8.92
N THR A 425 -24.90 -22.54 7.75
CA THR A 425 -25.95 -21.70 7.16
C THR A 425 -27.15 -21.54 8.11
N TYR A 426 -27.43 -22.58 8.91
CA TYR A 426 -28.49 -22.57 9.91
C TYR A 426 -27.93 -22.99 11.27
N SER A 427 -28.07 -22.12 12.29
CA SER A 427 -27.59 -22.34 13.66
C SER A 427 -28.27 -23.48 14.44
N LYS A 428 -29.17 -24.23 13.80
CA LYS A 428 -29.98 -25.29 14.41
C LYS A 428 -29.87 -26.64 13.69
N ILE A 429 -29.21 -26.72 12.54
CA ILE A 429 -28.92 -28.03 11.93
C ILE A 429 -27.82 -28.69 12.76
N THR A 430 -27.96 -30.00 12.96
CA THR A 430 -27.05 -30.86 13.70
C THR A 430 -26.72 -32.10 12.87
N GLU A 431 -25.69 -32.85 13.25
CA GLU A 431 -25.34 -34.13 12.62
C GLU A 431 -26.52 -35.13 12.62
N ARG A 432 -27.42 -35.02 13.61
CA ARG A 432 -28.66 -35.82 13.68
C ARG A 432 -29.62 -35.52 12.53
N ASP A 433 -29.70 -34.28 12.07
CA ASP A 433 -30.59 -33.90 10.98
C ASP A 433 -30.05 -34.42 9.63
N VAL A 434 -28.72 -34.46 9.48
CA VAL A 434 -28.04 -35.10 8.34
C VAL A 434 -28.31 -36.61 8.33
N ALA A 435 -28.17 -37.29 9.48
CA ALA A 435 -28.47 -38.71 9.60
C ALA A 435 -29.95 -39.02 9.30
N LEU A 436 -30.87 -38.20 9.80
CA LEU A 436 -32.31 -38.34 9.52
C LEU A 436 -32.62 -38.14 8.02
N ALA A 437 -31.94 -37.20 7.34
CA ALA A 437 -32.09 -37.02 5.90
C ALA A 437 -31.62 -38.26 5.11
N ALA A 438 -30.54 -38.91 5.54
CA ALA A 438 -30.06 -40.16 4.94
C ALA A 438 -31.05 -41.32 5.16
N GLU A 439 -31.58 -41.48 6.37
CA GLU A 439 -32.60 -42.49 6.70
C GLU A 439 -33.88 -42.32 5.87
N LEU A 440 -34.39 -41.09 5.77
CA LEU A 440 -35.59 -40.77 4.99
C LEU A 440 -35.42 -40.92 3.47
N SER A 441 -34.18 -41.01 2.99
CA SER A 441 -33.87 -41.24 1.56
C SER A 441 -33.77 -42.71 1.17
N GLN A 442 -33.79 -43.64 2.14
CA GLN A 442 -33.79 -45.07 1.84
C GLN A 442 -35.20 -45.50 1.39
N ALA A 443 -35.28 -46.27 0.31
CA ALA A 443 -36.55 -46.81 -0.15
C ALA A 443 -37.13 -47.74 0.92
N MET A 444 -38.39 -47.51 1.33
CA MET A 444 -39.11 -48.41 2.24
C MET A 444 -39.05 -49.84 1.70
N GLU A 445 -38.66 -50.79 2.55
CA GLU A 445 -38.70 -52.21 2.21
C GLU A 445 -40.12 -52.61 1.77
N PRO A 446 -40.26 -53.39 0.68
CA PRO A 446 -41.57 -53.84 0.23
C PRO A 446 -42.21 -54.71 1.33
N PRO A 447 -43.51 -54.55 1.63
CA PRO A 447 -44.14 -55.27 2.73
C PRO A 447 -44.08 -56.78 2.51
N ASP A 448 -43.72 -57.52 3.56
CA ASP A 448 -43.52 -58.97 3.54
C ASP A 448 -44.69 -59.71 2.88
N VAL A 449 -44.39 -60.37 1.75
CA VAL A 449 -45.35 -61.22 1.05
C VAL A 449 -45.36 -62.59 1.70
N TRP A 450 -46.37 -62.85 2.56
CA TRP A 450 -46.56 -64.17 3.18
C TRP A 450 -46.61 -65.28 2.11
N PRO A 451 -45.79 -66.34 2.22
CA PRO A 451 -45.78 -67.42 1.24
C PRO A 451 -47.08 -68.24 1.30
N LEU A 452 -47.68 -68.45 0.14
CA LEU A 452 -48.82 -69.35 -0.04
C LEU A 452 -48.37 -70.81 0.20
N VAL A 453 -49.11 -71.53 1.05
CA VAL A 453 -48.83 -72.93 1.35
C VAL A 453 -49.29 -73.82 0.19
N GLU A 454 -48.34 -74.36 -0.58
CA GLU A 454 -48.64 -75.40 -1.56
C GLU A 454 -48.95 -76.74 -0.86
N THR A 455 -50.15 -77.26 -1.08
CA THR A 455 -50.57 -78.58 -0.61
C THR A 455 -50.15 -79.67 -1.59
N THR A 456 -49.16 -80.47 -1.22
CA THR A 456 -48.68 -81.59 -2.04
C THR A 456 -49.65 -82.78 -2.01
N ALA A 457 -50.36 -83.00 -3.12
CA ALA A 457 -51.17 -84.20 -3.31
C ALA A 457 -50.29 -85.41 -3.63
N SER A 458 -50.52 -86.53 -2.94
CA SER A 458 -49.75 -87.76 -3.11
C SER A 458 -50.10 -88.51 -4.40
N ALA A 459 -49.10 -88.76 -5.25
CA ALA A 459 -49.20 -89.71 -6.35
C ALA A 459 -48.60 -91.06 -5.95
N SER A 460 -49.47 -92.05 -5.76
CA SER A 460 -49.10 -93.46 -5.60
C SER A 460 -48.62 -94.07 -6.93
N ASN A 461 -47.64 -94.97 -6.90
CA ASN A 461 -47.60 -96.08 -7.86
C ASN A 461 -46.84 -97.31 -7.31
N THR A 462 -47.47 -98.46 -7.54
CA THR A 462 -46.96 -99.85 -7.65
C THR A 462 -45.57 -100.19 -7.11
#